data_AF-A0AA38GH63-F1
#
_entry.id   AF-A0AA38GH63-F1
#
_cell.length_a   1.000
_cell.length_b   1.000
_cell.length_c   1.000
_cell.angle_alpha   90.00
_cell.angle_beta   90.00
_cell.angle_gamma   90.00
#
_symmetry.space_group_name_H-M   'P 1'
#
loop_
_entity.id
_entity.type
_entity.pdbx_description
1 polymer ?
#
loop_
_entity_poly.entity_id
_entity_poly.type
_entity_poly.pdbx_seq_one_letter_code
_entity_poly.pdbx_strand_id
1 'polypeptide(L)'
;MCLLTEFCSKGDINGVLLRCIGTGQVEKILHEFHDGEAGGHFAPRVTALKIMKAGYYWPTVFNDCYSWVKKCRKCAFFAGKERLAALPLRPISVDQPFMQWGLDFIGVINPNSSQGHKWILTATDYFTKWTEAVALKEANESNILDFYEGIVMRFGAPATIISDNALAFLGTKITEWAVKNCVYLSTSSNYYPQGNGQAESTNKNLLRIIRRNLDENQRTWHAKLKSALWADRITPKRSTGSSPYKLVYGKEAVLPISLELPALELMKQLELAEFEPMEIRYAELMELEEMREHTIQTIEKDKALVKRIFDKKAKARILQTRDLVLKWDDDRAKPRKNSKFDAIWSGPYMIIELQR
;
A
#
# COMPACT_ATOMS: atom_id res chain seq x y z
N MET A 1 -2.08 13.77 56.98
CA MET A 1 -2.85 12.69 57.64
C MET A 1 -3.91 13.39 58.47
N CYS A 2 -5.20 13.30 58.09
CA CYS A 2 -6.31 13.75 58.93
C CYS A 2 -7.41 12.67 58.89
N LEU A 3 -7.59 12.03 60.04
CA LEU A 3 -8.70 11.14 60.39
C LEU A 3 -9.88 12.03 60.75
N LEU A 4 -10.91 12.09 59.90
CA LEU A 4 -12.20 12.70 60.27
C LEU A 4 -13.38 11.75 60.12
N THR A 5 -13.15 10.51 59.70
CA THR A 5 -14.08 9.36 59.78
C THR A 5 -13.22 8.09 59.74
N GLU A 6 -13.81 6.89 59.89
CA GLU A 6 -13.13 5.57 59.78
C GLU A 6 -12.39 5.31 58.44
N PHE A 7 -12.26 6.32 57.58
CA PHE A 7 -11.66 6.24 56.26
C PHE A 7 -10.55 7.29 56.11
N CYS A 8 -9.44 6.88 55.51
CA CYS A 8 -8.37 7.78 55.09
C CYS A 8 -8.87 8.68 53.95
N SER A 9 -8.56 9.98 53.97
CA SER A 9 -9.00 10.94 52.94
C SER A 9 -7.83 11.74 52.36
N LYS A 10 -7.90 12.05 51.06
CA LYS A 10 -6.94 12.90 50.33
C LYS A 10 -7.63 14.16 49.79
N GLY A 11 -7.08 15.34 50.06
CA GLY A 11 -7.55 16.59 49.45
C GLY A 11 -7.20 16.68 47.96
N ASP A 12 -8.16 17.08 47.13
CA ASP A 12 -7.91 17.47 45.74
C ASP A 12 -7.42 18.94 45.64
N ILE A 13 -7.18 19.41 44.42
CA ILE A 13 -6.67 20.78 44.15
C ILE A 13 -7.64 21.89 44.57
N ASN A 14 -8.91 21.56 44.83
CA ASN A 14 -9.97 22.49 45.25
C ASN A 14 -10.33 22.31 46.73
N GLY A 15 -9.58 21.50 47.48
CA GLY A 15 -9.82 21.24 48.90
C GLY A 15 -10.92 20.20 49.20
N VAL A 16 -11.41 19.46 48.19
CA VAL A 16 -12.41 18.39 48.38
C VAL A 16 -11.73 17.13 48.89
N LEU A 17 -12.29 16.53 49.95
CA LEU A 17 -11.78 15.30 50.54
C LEU A 17 -12.28 14.07 49.75
N LEU A 18 -11.34 13.36 49.12
CA LEU A 18 -11.57 12.07 48.45
C LEU A 18 -11.32 10.91 49.42
N ARG A 19 -12.23 9.94 49.47
CA ARG A 19 -12.08 8.70 50.23
C ARG A 19 -11.01 7.81 49.58
N CYS A 20 -9.99 7.47 50.37
CA CYS A 20 -8.96 6.52 49.97
C CYS A 20 -9.51 5.09 49.99
N ILE A 21 -9.34 4.38 48.88
CA ILE A 21 -9.83 3.01 48.68
C ILE A 21 -8.70 2.00 48.84
N GLY A 22 -8.94 0.96 49.63
CA GLY A 22 -8.05 -0.19 49.79
C GLY A 22 -8.18 -1.19 48.64
N THR A 23 -7.16 -2.02 48.42
CA THR A 23 -7.05 -2.96 47.28
C THR A 23 -8.26 -3.88 47.10
N GLY A 24 -8.89 -4.34 48.19
CA GLY A 24 -10.07 -5.23 48.14
C GLY A 24 -11.36 -4.59 47.62
N GLN A 25 -11.42 -3.26 47.47
CA GLN A 25 -12.60 -2.54 47.00
C GLN A 25 -12.41 -1.93 45.60
N VAL A 26 -11.18 -1.93 45.07
CA VAL A 26 -10.83 -1.33 43.78
C VAL A 26 -11.60 -1.97 42.63
N GLU A 27 -11.66 -3.30 42.57
CA GLU A 27 -12.36 -4.01 41.48
C GLU A 27 -13.86 -3.70 41.45
N LYS A 28 -14.50 -3.59 42.62
CA LYS A 28 -15.92 -3.24 42.71
C LYS A 28 -16.19 -1.85 42.13
N ILE A 29 -15.32 -0.90 42.42
CA ILE A 29 -15.43 0.47 41.91
C ILE A 29 -15.14 0.50 40.40
N LEU A 30 -14.10 -0.19 39.93
CA LEU A 30 -13.80 -0.27 38.50
C LEU A 30 -14.95 -0.92 37.72
N HIS A 31 -15.53 -1.99 38.24
CA HIS A 31 -16.70 -2.64 37.66
C HIS A 31 -17.87 -1.65 37.56
N GLU A 32 -18.27 -0.99 38.64
CA GLU A 32 -19.40 -0.06 38.62
C GLU A 32 -19.20 1.11 37.66
N PHE A 33 -18.02 1.73 37.68
CA PHE A 33 -17.71 2.92 36.89
C PHE A 33 -17.26 2.62 35.44
N HIS A 34 -17.17 1.35 35.04
CA HIS A 34 -16.88 0.96 33.66
C HIS A 34 -17.93 0.01 33.06
N ASP A 35 -18.21 -1.12 33.71
CA ASP A 35 -19.11 -2.19 33.24
C ASP A 35 -20.54 -2.07 33.77
N GLY A 36 -20.71 -1.44 34.94
CA GLY A 36 -21.97 -1.25 35.63
C GLY A 36 -22.87 -0.22 34.97
N GLU A 37 -24.02 0.03 35.58
CA GLU A 37 -25.04 0.94 35.06
C GLU A 37 -24.51 2.37 34.94
N ALA A 38 -23.63 2.77 35.87
CA ALA A 38 -22.94 4.05 35.82
C ALA A 38 -21.74 4.07 34.86
N GLY A 39 -21.36 2.97 34.22
CA GLY A 39 -20.04 2.80 33.61
C GLY A 39 -19.91 3.21 32.15
N GLY A 40 -20.89 2.87 31.31
CA GLY A 40 -20.95 3.28 29.90
C GLY A 40 -19.75 2.89 29.02
N HIS A 41 -18.86 2.00 29.47
CA HIS A 41 -17.66 1.57 28.74
C HIS A 41 -16.73 2.70 28.25
N PHE A 42 -16.64 3.81 28.98
CA PHE A 42 -15.80 4.95 28.60
C PHE A 42 -14.30 4.65 28.61
N ALA A 43 -13.53 5.52 27.95
CA ALA A 43 -12.07 5.44 27.90
C ALA A 43 -11.43 5.51 29.32
N PRO A 44 -10.27 4.88 29.55
CA PRO A 44 -9.68 4.75 30.89
C PRO A 44 -9.54 6.04 31.67
N ARG A 45 -9.12 7.12 31.00
CA ARG A 45 -8.96 8.44 31.62
C ARG A 45 -10.28 9.04 32.06
N VAL A 46 -11.34 8.85 31.27
CA VAL A 46 -12.69 9.34 31.60
C VAL A 46 -13.25 8.59 32.80
N THR A 47 -13.11 7.26 32.82
CA THR A 47 -13.49 6.42 33.96
C THR A 47 -12.75 6.84 35.25
N ALA A 48 -11.44 7.03 35.19
CA ALA A 48 -10.65 7.48 36.34
C ALA A 48 -11.11 8.87 36.86
N LEU A 49 -11.35 9.83 35.96
CA LEU A 49 -11.86 11.15 36.34
C LEU A 49 -13.27 11.07 36.94
N LYS A 50 -14.12 10.18 36.45
CA LYS A 50 -15.48 9.97 36.98
C LYS A 50 -15.44 9.40 38.40
N ILE A 51 -14.55 8.43 38.64
CA ILE A 51 -14.29 7.85 39.97
C ILE A 51 -13.81 8.93 40.95
N MET A 52 -12.87 9.77 40.52
CA MET A 52 -12.37 10.87 41.35
C MET A 52 -13.44 11.92 41.64
N LYS A 53 -14.25 12.29 40.64
CA LYS A 53 -15.39 13.21 40.82
C LYS A 53 -16.46 12.64 41.77
N ALA A 54 -16.61 11.32 41.82
CA ALA A 54 -17.50 10.65 42.77
C ALA A 54 -16.92 10.55 44.19
N GLY A 55 -15.72 11.09 44.42
CA GLY A 55 -15.11 11.17 45.75
C GLY A 55 -14.17 10.01 46.10
N TYR A 56 -13.73 9.20 45.13
CA TYR A 56 -12.84 8.06 45.39
C TYR A 56 -11.43 8.30 44.88
N TYR A 57 -10.44 7.80 45.63
CA TYR A 57 -9.04 7.89 45.24
C TYR A 57 -8.22 6.67 45.69
N TRP A 58 -7.27 6.28 44.85
CA TRP A 58 -6.14 5.45 45.24
C TRP A 58 -4.95 5.77 44.32
N PRO A 59 -3.69 5.48 44.73
CA PRO A 59 -2.50 5.94 44.01
C PRO A 59 -2.45 5.53 42.54
N THR A 60 -2.94 4.34 42.20
CA THR A 60 -2.86 3.73 40.86
C THR A 60 -4.15 3.86 40.05
N VAL A 61 -5.12 4.68 40.46
CA VAL A 61 -6.47 4.78 39.83
C VAL A 61 -6.45 4.87 38.30
N PHE A 62 -5.55 5.66 37.72
CA PHE A 62 -5.42 5.78 36.26
C PHE A 62 -4.85 4.52 35.60
N ASN A 63 -3.85 3.89 36.20
CA ASN A 63 -3.23 2.67 35.69
C ASN A 63 -4.16 1.46 35.81
N ASP A 64 -4.92 1.39 36.90
CA ASP A 64 -5.88 0.32 37.14
C ASP A 64 -7.09 0.45 36.21
N CYS A 65 -7.59 1.69 35.98
CA CYS A 65 -8.58 1.94 34.94
C CYS A 65 -8.06 1.52 33.55
N TYR A 66 -6.80 1.84 33.22
CA TYR A 66 -6.21 1.44 31.95
C TYR A 66 -6.15 -0.09 31.80
N SER A 67 -5.68 -0.77 32.85
CA SER A 67 -5.58 -2.22 32.88
C SER A 67 -6.95 -2.91 32.82
N TRP A 68 -7.96 -2.34 33.47
CA TRP A 68 -9.34 -2.85 33.50
C TRP A 68 -10.02 -2.75 32.14
N VAL A 69 -10.04 -1.55 31.54
CA VAL A 69 -10.64 -1.33 30.20
C VAL A 69 -9.94 -2.17 29.14
N LYS A 70 -8.60 -2.31 29.22
CA LYS A 70 -7.84 -3.15 28.29
C LYS A 70 -8.23 -4.64 28.35
N LYS A 71 -8.66 -5.13 29.52
CA LYS A 71 -9.15 -6.49 29.72
C LYS A 71 -10.66 -6.63 29.44
N CYS A 72 -11.39 -5.52 29.30
CA CYS A 72 -12.83 -5.55 29.09
C CYS A 72 -13.18 -6.19 27.73
N ARG A 73 -13.82 -7.35 27.78
CA ARG A 73 -14.23 -8.10 26.59
C ARG A 73 -15.21 -7.30 25.73
N LYS A 74 -16.19 -6.60 26.34
CA LYS A 74 -17.16 -5.80 25.60
C LYS A 74 -16.48 -4.70 24.80
N CYS A 75 -15.56 -3.95 25.42
CA CYS A 75 -14.79 -2.93 24.71
C CYS A 75 -13.96 -3.51 23.57
N ALA A 76 -13.33 -4.68 23.75
CA ALA A 76 -12.52 -5.31 22.71
C ALA A 76 -13.34 -5.75 21.48
N PHE A 77 -14.56 -6.28 21.69
CA PHE A 77 -15.41 -6.78 20.60
C PHE A 77 -16.12 -5.69 19.79
N PHE A 78 -16.28 -4.50 20.37
CA PHE A 78 -16.93 -3.33 19.75
C PHE A 78 -15.94 -2.22 19.39
N ALA A 79 -14.63 -2.45 19.57
CA ALA A 79 -13.61 -1.51 19.16
C ALA A 79 -13.63 -1.29 17.64
N GLY A 80 -13.32 -0.06 17.20
CA GLY A 80 -13.09 0.21 15.78
C GLY A 80 -11.88 -0.57 15.22
N LYS A 81 -11.75 -0.63 13.90
CA LYS A 81 -10.61 -1.28 13.24
C LYS A 81 -9.30 -0.60 13.67
N GLU A 82 -8.53 -1.23 14.55
CA GLU A 82 -7.14 -0.84 14.77
C GLU A 82 -6.40 -1.05 13.45
N ARG A 83 -5.75 0.00 12.92
CA ARG A 83 -4.79 -0.18 11.82
C ARG A 83 -3.61 -0.95 12.38
N LEU A 84 -3.63 -2.28 12.25
CA LEU A 84 -2.46 -3.11 12.47
C LEU A 84 -1.34 -2.53 11.60
N ALA A 85 -0.22 -2.19 12.22
CA ALA A 85 0.90 -1.64 11.48
C ALA A 85 1.46 -2.75 10.58
N ALA A 86 1.65 -2.46 9.29
CA ALA A 86 2.11 -3.49 8.37
C ALA A 86 3.51 -3.99 8.76
N LEU A 87 3.81 -5.21 8.37
CA LEU A 87 5.10 -5.84 8.60
C LEU A 87 6.22 -5.03 7.92
N PRO A 88 7.48 -5.12 8.41
CA PRO A 88 8.61 -4.41 7.83
C PRO A 88 8.77 -4.73 6.35
N LEU A 89 9.06 -3.71 5.53
CA LEU A 89 9.16 -3.88 4.08
C LEU A 89 10.33 -4.80 3.71
N ARG A 90 10.08 -5.83 2.89
CA ARG A 90 11.12 -6.57 2.18
C ARG A 90 11.28 -5.98 0.78
N PRO A 91 12.36 -5.24 0.50
CA PRO A 91 12.57 -4.68 -0.83
C PRO A 91 12.80 -5.82 -1.82
N ILE A 92 12.06 -5.82 -2.93
CA ILE A 92 12.31 -6.73 -4.04
C ILE A 92 13.53 -6.20 -4.79
N SER A 93 14.63 -6.95 -4.88
CA SER A 93 15.79 -6.58 -5.70
C SER A 93 15.46 -6.88 -7.17
N VAL A 94 15.66 -5.88 -8.04
CA VAL A 94 15.58 -6.07 -9.49
C VAL A 94 16.81 -5.40 -10.05
N ASP A 95 17.61 -6.19 -10.73
CA ASP A 95 18.95 -5.91 -11.22
C ASP A 95 18.97 -5.69 -12.74
N GLN A 96 17.93 -6.12 -13.46
CA GLN A 96 17.87 -6.03 -14.92
C GLN A 96 16.52 -5.55 -15.45
N PRO A 97 16.51 -4.83 -16.60
CA PRO A 97 15.28 -4.49 -17.33
C PRO A 97 14.42 -5.73 -17.61
N PHE A 98 13.10 -5.58 -17.48
CA PHE A 98 12.07 -6.52 -17.93
C PHE A 98 12.04 -7.90 -17.26
N MET A 99 12.92 -8.16 -16.28
CA MET A 99 12.91 -9.41 -15.52
C MET A 99 11.70 -9.53 -14.59
N GLN A 100 11.17 -8.40 -14.11
CA GLN A 100 10.05 -8.39 -13.18
C GLN A 100 9.04 -7.31 -13.49
N TRP A 101 7.78 -7.72 -13.61
CA TRP A 101 6.66 -6.83 -13.92
C TRP A 101 5.63 -6.87 -12.80
N GLY A 102 5.08 -5.71 -12.45
CA GLY A 102 3.86 -5.62 -11.64
C GLY A 102 2.67 -5.30 -12.50
N LEU A 103 1.62 -6.10 -12.39
CA LEU A 103 0.35 -5.91 -13.07
C LEU A 103 -0.72 -5.42 -12.11
N ASP A 104 -1.61 -4.59 -12.62
CA ASP A 104 -2.76 -4.11 -11.90
C ASP A 104 -3.91 -3.79 -12.88
N PHE A 105 -5.14 -3.91 -12.41
CA PHE A 105 -6.32 -3.42 -13.09
C PHE A 105 -6.71 -2.06 -12.53
N ILE A 106 -6.70 -1.05 -13.40
CA ILE A 106 -7.46 0.16 -13.13
C ILE A 106 -8.94 -0.19 -13.29
N GLY A 107 -9.65 -0.17 -12.17
CA GLY A 107 -11.05 -0.60 -12.03
C GLY A 107 -12.05 0.09 -12.97
N VAL A 108 -13.33 -0.30 -12.89
CA VAL A 108 -14.39 0.17 -13.81
C VAL A 108 -14.41 1.70 -13.90
N ILE A 109 -13.99 2.22 -15.05
CA ILE A 109 -13.97 3.65 -15.37
C ILE A 109 -15.37 4.05 -15.82
N ASN A 110 -16.00 4.93 -15.03
CA ASN A 110 -17.29 5.52 -15.33
C ASN A 110 -17.12 7.03 -15.60
N PRO A 111 -17.65 7.57 -16.72
CA PRO A 111 -18.40 6.86 -17.76
C PRO A 111 -17.50 5.97 -18.64
N ASN A 112 -18.10 4.91 -19.20
CA ASN A 112 -17.43 4.08 -20.20
C ASN A 112 -16.92 4.94 -21.35
N SER A 113 -15.81 4.50 -21.94
CA SER A 113 -15.24 5.12 -23.12
C SER A 113 -16.27 5.16 -24.28
N SER A 114 -16.08 6.03 -25.26
CA SER A 114 -16.96 6.11 -26.44
C SER A 114 -16.96 4.81 -27.26
N GLN A 115 -15.92 3.98 -27.12
CA GLN A 115 -15.81 2.65 -27.72
C GLN A 115 -16.24 1.51 -26.77
N GLY A 116 -16.73 1.85 -25.56
CA GLY A 116 -17.24 0.89 -24.59
C GLY A 116 -16.17 0.24 -23.70
N HIS A 117 -14.92 0.73 -23.70
CA HIS A 117 -13.93 0.27 -22.74
C HIS A 117 -14.31 0.68 -21.32
N LYS A 118 -14.01 -0.19 -20.36
CA LYS A 118 -14.37 -0.07 -18.95
C LYS A 118 -13.17 -0.21 -18.02
N TRP A 119 -12.11 -0.89 -18.48
CA TRP A 119 -10.96 -1.22 -17.66
C TRP A 119 -9.69 -0.75 -18.36
N ILE A 120 -8.63 -0.54 -17.58
CA ILE A 120 -7.27 -0.46 -18.12
C ILE A 120 -6.45 -1.52 -17.39
N LEU A 121 -5.89 -2.46 -18.15
CA LEU A 121 -4.89 -3.38 -17.64
C LEU A 121 -3.52 -2.73 -17.81
N THR A 122 -2.75 -2.65 -16.74
CA THR A 122 -1.41 -2.05 -16.76
C THR A 122 -0.35 -3.05 -16.32
N ALA A 123 0.84 -2.92 -16.87
CA ALA A 123 2.04 -3.59 -16.41
C ALA A 123 3.18 -2.56 -16.29
N THR A 124 3.92 -2.61 -15.18
CA THR A 124 5.09 -1.77 -14.96
C THR A 124 6.31 -2.64 -14.75
N ASP A 125 7.35 -2.44 -15.54
CA ASP A 125 8.67 -3.03 -15.30
C ASP A 125 9.30 -2.43 -14.03
N TYR A 126 9.77 -3.29 -13.13
CA TYR A 126 10.26 -2.85 -11.82
C TYR A 126 11.64 -2.21 -11.87
N PHE A 127 12.42 -2.43 -12.93
CA PHE A 127 13.73 -1.82 -13.09
C PHE A 127 13.62 -0.45 -13.77
N THR A 128 13.26 -0.43 -15.06
CA THR A 128 13.20 0.77 -15.91
C THR A 128 12.02 1.69 -15.58
N LYS A 129 11.01 1.18 -14.86
CA LYS A 129 9.69 1.82 -14.68
C LYS A 129 8.93 1.99 -16.00
N TRP A 130 9.26 1.17 -17.01
CA TRP A 130 8.53 1.16 -18.26
C TRP A 130 7.10 0.67 -18.05
N THR A 131 6.14 1.47 -18.50
CA THR A 131 4.71 1.18 -18.35
C THR A 131 4.11 0.70 -19.67
N GLU A 132 3.47 -0.47 -19.67
CA GLU A 132 2.54 -0.93 -20.71
C GLU A 132 1.10 -0.83 -20.20
N ALA A 133 0.16 -0.49 -21.06
CA ALA A 133 -1.25 -0.48 -20.71
C ALA A 133 -2.16 -0.72 -21.92
N VAL A 134 -3.29 -1.39 -21.68
CA VAL A 134 -4.33 -1.65 -22.67
C VAL A 134 -5.71 -1.34 -22.10
N ALA A 135 -6.55 -0.66 -22.89
CA ALA A 135 -7.95 -0.42 -22.54
C ALA A 135 -8.79 -1.65 -22.90
N LEU A 136 -9.60 -2.15 -21.97
CA LEU A 136 -10.38 -3.37 -22.14
C LEU A 136 -11.87 -3.13 -21.90
N LYS A 137 -12.71 -3.85 -22.66
CA LYS A 137 -14.16 -3.89 -22.44
C LYS A 137 -14.52 -4.83 -21.28
N GLU A 138 -13.74 -5.90 -21.16
CA GLU A 138 -13.92 -6.98 -20.18
C GLU A 138 -12.55 -7.39 -19.60
N ALA A 139 -12.52 -7.72 -18.31
CA ALA A 139 -11.36 -8.26 -17.63
C ALA A 139 -11.47 -9.79 -17.59
N ASN A 140 -11.10 -10.45 -18.69
CA ASN A 140 -11.14 -11.91 -18.84
C ASN A 140 -9.73 -12.48 -19.10
N GLU A 141 -9.57 -13.80 -18.93
CA GLU A 141 -8.26 -14.45 -19.07
C GLU A 141 -7.66 -14.28 -20.48
N SER A 142 -8.47 -14.30 -21.54
CA SER A 142 -7.99 -14.16 -22.92
C SER A 142 -7.29 -12.81 -23.13
N ASN A 143 -7.93 -11.72 -22.69
CA ASN A 143 -7.37 -10.39 -22.81
C ASN A 143 -6.08 -10.21 -21.99
N ILE A 144 -5.98 -10.90 -20.84
CA ILE A 144 -4.77 -10.88 -20.01
C ILE A 144 -3.63 -11.64 -20.70
N LEU A 145 -3.93 -12.80 -21.29
CA LEU A 145 -2.95 -13.60 -22.05
C LEU A 145 -2.44 -12.84 -23.28
N ASP A 146 -3.33 -12.23 -24.06
CA ASP A 146 -2.93 -11.39 -25.21
C ASP A 146 -1.99 -10.25 -24.76
N PHE A 147 -2.25 -9.69 -23.58
CA PHE A 147 -1.40 -8.65 -23.00
C PHE A 147 -0.04 -9.19 -22.55
N TYR A 148 0.01 -10.38 -21.94
CA TYR A 148 1.26 -11.05 -21.59
C TYR A 148 2.09 -11.39 -22.83
N GLU A 149 1.47 -11.96 -23.86
CA GLU A 149 2.13 -12.24 -25.12
C GLU A 149 2.68 -10.96 -25.75
N GLY A 150 1.92 -9.86 -25.71
CA GLY A 150 2.40 -8.55 -26.15
C GLY A 150 3.62 -8.04 -25.38
N ILE A 151 3.76 -8.36 -24.08
CA ILE A 151 4.98 -8.05 -23.31
C ILE A 151 6.13 -8.95 -23.78
N VAL A 152 5.92 -10.26 -23.85
CA VAL A 152 6.95 -11.23 -24.24
C VAL A 152 7.49 -10.94 -25.65
N MET A 153 6.60 -10.65 -26.61
CA MET A 153 6.98 -10.39 -28.00
C MET A 153 7.73 -9.06 -28.20
N ARG A 154 7.65 -8.14 -27.23
CA ARG A 154 8.36 -6.84 -27.31
C ARG A 154 9.63 -6.78 -26.48
N PHE A 155 9.62 -7.41 -25.31
CA PHE A 155 10.68 -7.24 -24.30
C PHE A 155 11.36 -8.54 -23.91
N GLY A 156 10.88 -9.68 -24.40
CA GLY A 156 11.32 -11.00 -23.96
C GLY A 156 10.52 -11.52 -22.76
N ALA A 157 10.76 -12.79 -22.42
CA ALA A 157 10.06 -13.46 -21.33
C ALA A 157 10.48 -12.89 -19.97
N PRO A 158 9.56 -12.41 -19.14
CA PRO A 158 9.88 -11.98 -17.78
C PRO A 158 10.13 -13.21 -16.89
N ALA A 159 11.03 -13.08 -15.91
CA ALA A 159 11.21 -14.12 -14.90
C ALA A 159 10.06 -14.14 -13.89
N THR A 160 9.50 -12.97 -13.55
CA THR A 160 8.43 -12.87 -12.55
C THR A 160 7.37 -11.85 -12.94
N ILE A 161 6.11 -12.23 -12.74
CA ILE A 161 4.96 -11.35 -12.87
C ILE A 161 4.25 -11.30 -11.51
N ILE A 162 4.11 -10.09 -10.96
CA ILE A 162 3.47 -9.82 -9.67
C ILE A 162 2.11 -9.19 -9.91
N SER A 163 1.07 -9.66 -9.23
CA SER A 163 -0.28 -9.05 -9.28
C SER A 163 -0.88 -8.96 -7.89
N ASP A 164 -1.82 -8.03 -7.68
CA ASP A 164 -2.55 -7.85 -6.42
C ASP A 164 -3.87 -8.64 -6.34
N ASN A 165 -4.50 -8.91 -7.48
CA ASN A 165 -5.78 -9.60 -7.58
C ASN A 165 -5.62 -11.05 -8.06
N ALA A 166 -5.27 -11.94 -7.13
CA ALA A 166 -5.05 -13.37 -7.38
C ALA A 166 -6.17 -14.03 -8.21
N LEU A 167 -7.44 -13.65 -8.03
CA LEU A 167 -8.56 -14.30 -8.71
C LEU A 167 -8.63 -13.99 -10.20
N ALA A 168 -8.25 -12.79 -10.63
CA ALA A 168 -8.28 -12.41 -12.04
C ALA A 168 -7.03 -12.89 -12.81
N PHE A 169 -5.90 -13.04 -12.10
CA PHE A 169 -4.58 -13.31 -12.69
C PHE A 169 -4.05 -14.73 -12.46
N LEU A 170 -4.78 -15.60 -11.73
CA LEU A 170 -4.43 -17.02 -11.55
C LEU A 170 -5.43 -17.98 -12.22
N GLY A 171 -6.00 -17.54 -13.33
CA GLY A 171 -6.82 -18.38 -14.18
C GLY A 171 -6.08 -19.61 -14.70
N THR A 172 -6.79 -20.71 -14.96
CA THR A 172 -6.18 -21.96 -15.44
C THR A 172 -5.31 -21.76 -16.67
N LYS A 173 -5.80 -21.03 -17.67
CA LYS A 173 -5.04 -20.76 -18.90
C LYS A 173 -3.82 -19.88 -18.66
N ILE A 174 -3.92 -18.93 -17.71
CA ILE A 174 -2.81 -18.07 -17.31
C ILE A 174 -1.72 -18.90 -16.62
N THR A 175 -2.10 -19.82 -15.74
CA THR A 175 -1.14 -20.70 -15.07
C THR A 175 -0.45 -21.66 -16.04
N GLU A 176 -1.19 -22.24 -17.01
CA GLU A 176 -0.62 -23.07 -18.07
C GLU A 176 0.36 -22.30 -18.95
N TRP A 177 -0.03 -21.08 -19.35
CA TRP A 177 0.85 -20.19 -20.11
C TRP A 177 2.13 -19.86 -19.34
N ALA A 178 2.03 -19.57 -18.04
CA ALA A 178 3.17 -19.24 -17.21
C ALA A 178 4.15 -20.43 -17.07
N VAL A 179 3.62 -21.64 -16.86
CA VAL A 179 4.44 -22.87 -16.84
C VAL A 179 5.13 -23.09 -18.18
N LYS A 180 4.40 -22.96 -19.30
CA LYS A 180 4.94 -23.14 -20.65
C LYS A 180 6.08 -22.16 -20.96
N ASN A 181 5.97 -20.92 -20.47
CA ASN A 181 6.94 -19.86 -20.72
C ASN A 181 7.96 -19.68 -19.58
N CYS A 182 8.00 -20.60 -18.60
CA CYS A 182 8.87 -20.53 -17.42
C CYS A 182 8.77 -19.21 -16.63
N VAL A 183 7.57 -18.62 -16.58
CA VAL A 183 7.30 -17.37 -15.85
C VAL A 183 6.77 -17.68 -14.46
N TYR A 184 7.40 -17.09 -13.44
CA TYR A 184 6.90 -17.21 -12.07
C TYR A 184 5.78 -16.18 -11.81
N LEU A 185 4.56 -16.66 -11.54
CA LEU A 185 3.44 -15.81 -11.12
C LEU A 185 3.42 -15.68 -9.60
N SER A 186 3.42 -14.45 -9.11
CA SER A 186 3.35 -14.14 -7.69
C SER A 186 2.15 -13.23 -7.39
N THR A 187 1.45 -13.48 -6.30
CA THR A 187 0.36 -12.62 -5.82
C THR A 187 0.78 -11.87 -4.57
N SER A 188 0.57 -10.55 -4.52
CA SER A 188 0.73 -9.82 -3.27
C SER A 188 -0.45 -10.16 -2.35
N SER A 189 -0.17 -10.66 -1.14
CA SER A 189 -1.23 -11.01 -0.19
C SER A 189 -1.95 -9.77 0.33
N ASN A 190 -3.21 -9.91 0.78
CA ASN A 190 -3.99 -8.83 1.42
C ASN A 190 -3.29 -8.20 2.64
N TYR A 191 -2.31 -8.89 3.21
CA TYR A 191 -1.49 -8.43 4.34
C TYR A 191 -0.19 -7.73 3.92
N TYR A 192 0.21 -7.85 2.64
CA TYR A 192 1.39 -7.20 2.03
C TYR A 192 1.05 -6.48 0.71
N PRO A 193 0.14 -5.49 0.73
CA PRO A 193 -0.23 -4.72 -0.46
C PRO A 193 0.95 -3.98 -1.11
N GLN A 194 2.08 -3.82 -0.41
CA GLN A 194 3.24 -3.12 -0.97
C GLN A 194 4.02 -3.92 -2.02
N GLY A 195 3.77 -5.23 -2.16
CA GLY A 195 4.40 -6.06 -3.18
C GLY A 195 4.14 -5.55 -4.61
N ASN A 196 2.97 -4.94 -4.84
CA ASN A 196 2.58 -4.33 -6.11
C ASN A 196 2.51 -2.78 -6.07
N GLY A 197 3.04 -2.14 -5.02
CA GLY A 197 2.89 -0.69 -4.82
C GLY A 197 3.50 0.17 -5.94
N GLN A 198 4.42 -0.39 -6.73
CA GLN A 198 4.95 0.28 -7.91
C GLN A 198 3.90 0.40 -9.02
N ALA A 199 3.17 -0.68 -9.33
CA ALA A 199 2.10 -0.64 -10.32
C ALA A 199 0.99 0.33 -9.89
N GLU A 200 0.64 0.37 -8.61
CA GLU A 200 -0.33 1.36 -8.09
C GLU A 200 0.15 2.81 -8.29
N SER A 201 1.43 3.07 -8.03
CA SER A 201 2.02 4.41 -8.21
C SER A 201 2.01 4.82 -9.68
N THR A 202 2.34 3.88 -10.57
CA THR A 202 2.24 4.09 -12.02
C THR A 202 0.80 4.38 -12.44
N ASN A 203 -0.16 3.61 -11.94
CA ASN A 203 -1.59 3.79 -12.24
C ASN A 203 -2.10 5.16 -11.83
N LYS A 204 -1.71 5.63 -10.63
CA LYS A 204 -2.01 7.00 -10.16
C LYS A 204 -1.43 8.05 -11.10
N ASN A 205 -0.19 7.87 -11.58
CA ASN A 205 0.42 8.81 -12.52
C ASN A 205 -0.28 8.80 -13.89
N LEU A 206 -0.54 7.60 -14.43
CA LEU A 206 -1.18 7.43 -15.73
C LEU A 206 -2.59 8.06 -15.74
N LEU A 207 -3.39 7.81 -14.70
CA LEU A 207 -4.71 8.44 -14.53
C LEU A 207 -4.60 9.96 -14.44
N ARG A 208 -3.58 10.49 -13.76
CA ARG A 208 -3.33 11.93 -13.69
C ARG A 208 -3.03 12.53 -15.06
N ILE A 209 -2.19 11.88 -15.86
CA ILE A 209 -1.85 12.33 -17.22
C ILE A 209 -3.08 12.29 -18.11
N ILE A 210 -3.84 11.19 -18.10
CA ILE A 210 -5.08 11.06 -18.89
C ILE A 210 -6.06 12.16 -18.48
N ARG A 211 -6.35 12.31 -17.19
CA ARG A 211 -7.31 13.29 -16.66
C ARG A 211 -6.98 14.72 -17.08
N ARG A 212 -5.69 15.09 -17.13
CA ARG A 212 -5.25 16.45 -17.48
C ARG A 212 -5.22 16.72 -18.99
N ASN A 213 -5.20 15.67 -19.81
CA ASN A 213 -5.20 15.76 -21.27
C ASN A 213 -6.56 15.40 -21.89
N LEU A 214 -7.58 15.18 -21.05
CA LEU A 214 -8.96 15.02 -21.48
C LEU A 214 -9.55 16.38 -21.81
N ASP A 215 -10.19 16.45 -22.97
CA ASP A 215 -11.01 17.58 -23.39
C ASP A 215 -12.38 17.51 -22.67
N GLU A 216 -13.37 18.32 -23.08
CA GLU A 216 -14.70 18.35 -22.45
C GLU A 216 -15.38 16.97 -22.39
N ASN A 217 -15.14 16.12 -23.39
CA ASN A 217 -15.72 14.77 -23.45
C ASN A 217 -14.85 13.72 -22.73
N GLN A 218 -15.20 13.44 -21.48
CA GLN A 218 -14.53 12.44 -20.64
C GLN A 218 -14.56 11.01 -21.21
N ARG A 219 -15.48 10.68 -22.13
CA ARG A 219 -15.56 9.34 -22.74
C ARG A 219 -14.45 9.06 -23.76
N THR A 220 -13.58 10.03 -24.04
CA THR A 220 -12.45 9.88 -24.98
C THR A 220 -11.16 9.40 -24.32
N TRP A 221 -11.21 9.01 -23.04
CA TRP A 221 -10.02 8.64 -22.26
C TRP A 221 -9.19 7.52 -22.89
N HIS A 222 -9.81 6.58 -23.59
CA HIS A 222 -9.10 5.47 -24.26
C HIS A 222 -8.21 5.97 -25.40
N ALA A 223 -8.60 7.04 -26.09
CA ALA A 223 -7.80 7.65 -27.16
C ALA A 223 -6.54 8.34 -26.61
N LYS A 224 -6.60 8.88 -25.38
CA LYS A 224 -5.47 9.55 -24.72
C LYS A 224 -4.51 8.56 -24.04
N LEU A 225 -4.82 7.25 -24.00
CA LEU A 225 -3.99 6.26 -23.33
C LEU A 225 -2.59 6.15 -23.96
N LYS A 226 -2.50 6.09 -25.30
CA LYS A 226 -1.21 6.00 -26.01
C LYS A 226 -0.33 7.23 -25.76
N SER A 227 -0.90 8.43 -25.85
CA SER A 227 -0.18 9.67 -25.57
C SER A 227 0.22 9.78 -24.09
N ALA A 228 -0.60 9.27 -23.18
CA ALA A 228 -0.28 9.25 -21.76
C ALA A 228 0.88 8.29 -21.45
N LEU A 229 0.89 7.10 -22.06
CA LEU A 229 2.02 6.17 -21.97
C LEU A 229 3.30 6.77 -22.57
N TRP A 230 3.20 7.42 -23.73
CA TRP A 230 4.32 8.11 -24.35
C TRP A 230 4.93 9.14 -23.41
N ALA A 231 4.11 10.07 -22.91
CA ALA A 231 4.53 11.10 -21.97
C ALA A 231 5.14 10.50 -20.68
N ASP A 232 4.53 9.44 -20.15
CA ASP A 232 5.03 8.76 -18.96
C ASP A 232 6.42 8.13 -19.15
N ARG A 233 6.67 7.54 -20.33
CA ARG A 233 7.92 6.84 -20.67
C ARG A 233 9.09 7.77 -20.95
N ILE A 234 8.84 8.97 -21.46
CA ILE A 234 9.90 9.96 -21.75
C ILE A 234 10.17 10.91 -20.58
N THR A 235 9.34 10.89 -19.54
CA THR A 235 9.51 11.76 -18.37
C THR A 235 10.45 11.09 -17.35
N PRO A 236 11.52 11.78 -16.90
CA PRO A 236 12.41 11.27 -15.86
C PRO A 236 11.67 10.91 -14.57
N LYS A 237 11.95 9.73 -14.01
CA LYS A 237 11.37 9.31 -12.72
C LYS A 237 12.32 9.68 -11.60
N ARG A 238 11.76 10.20 -10.50
CA ARG A 238 12.55 10.51 -9.31
C ARG A 238 13.30 9.29 -8.76
N SER A 239 12.69 8.11 -8.84
CA SER A 239 13.24 6.87 -8.28
C SER A 239 14.41 6.28 -9.07
N THR A 240 14.58 6.68 -10.32
CA THR A 240 15.68 6.22 -11.19
C THR A 240 16.60 7.35 -11.60
N GLY A 241 16.18 8.61 -11.49
CA GLY A 241 16.91 9.77 -12.00
C GLY A 241 16.91 9.91 -13.53
N SER A 242 16.29 8.96 -14.26
CA SER A 242 16.31 8.87 -15.71
C SER A 242 14.91 8.56 -16.27
N SER A 243 14.69 8.81 -17.56
CA SER A 243 13.44 8.42 -18.23
C SER A 243 13.39 6.91 -18.44
N PRO A 244 12.22 6.25 -18.35
CA PRO A 244 12.09 4.84 -18.71
C PRO A 244 12.58 4.56 -20.14
N TYR A 245 12.33 5.49 -21.06
CA TYR A 245 12.79 5.38 -22.44
C TYR A 245 14.32 5.31 -22.53
N LYS A 246 15.04 6.18 -21.83
CA LYS A 246 16.51 6.16 -21.81
C LYS A 246 17.07 4.88 -21.20
N LEU A 247 16.48 4.37 -20.13
CA LEU A 247 16.92 3.11 -19.51
C LEU A 247 16.71 1.87 -20.39
N VAL A 248 15.71 1.91 -21.28
CA VAL A 248 15.45 0.84 -22.24
C VAL A 248 16.36 0.95 -23.45
N TYR A 249 16.45 2.12 -24.07
CA TYR A 249 17.07 2.30 -25.39
C TYR A 249 18.48 2.92 -25.37
N GLY A 250 18.95 3.42 -24.23
CA GLY A 250 20.24 4.11 -24.08
C GLY A 250 20.21 5.59 -24.37
N LYS A 251 19.17 6.09 -25.04
CA LYS A 251 19.03 7.50 -25.41
C LYS A 251 17.65 8.04 -25.08
N GLU A 252 17.57 9.36 -24.95
CA GLU A 252 16.27 10.03 -24.88
C GLU A 252 15.51 9.91 -26.20
N ALA A 253 14.19 9.95 -26.10
CA ALA A 253 13.34 9.96 -27.27
C ALA A 253 13.52 11.26 -28.06
N VAL A 254 13.76 11.16 -29.37
CA VAL A 254 13.73 12.30 -30.27
C VAL A 254 12.28 12.72 -30.48
N LEU A 255 11.94 13.94 -30.10
CA LEU A 255 10.59 14.49 -30.27
C LEU A 255 10.45 15.12 -31.66
N PRO A 256 9.25 15.09 -32.29
CA PRO A 256 9.04 15.74 -33.59
C PRO A 256 9.44 17.22 -33.59
N ILE A 257 9.16 17.96 -32.51
CA ILE A 257 9.56 19.37 -32.37
C ILE A 257 11.07 19.55 -32.35
N SER A 258 11.83 18.54 -31.88
CA SER A 258 13.30 18.55 -31.90
C SER A 258 13.87 18.35 -33.30
N LEU A 259 13.06 17.95 -34.28
CA LEU A 259 13.44 17.90 -35.70
C LEU A 259 13.02 19.18 -36.43
N GLU A 260 11.83 19.70 -36.11
CA GLU A 260 11.31 20.95 -36.69
C GLU A 260 12.10 22.18 -36.21
N LEU A 261 12.43 22.22 -34.92
CA LEU A 261 13.31 23.21 -34.29
C LEU A 261 14.55 22.47 -33.79
N PRO A 262 15.56 22.26 -34.65
CA PRO A 262 16.60 21.31 -34.34
C PRO A 262 17.39 21.71 -33.09
N ALA A 263 17.37 20.82 -32.11
CA ALA A 263 18.09 21.01 -30.86
C ALA A 263 19.59 20.88 -31.12
N LEU A 264 20.41 21.77 -30.54
CA LEU A 264 21.86 21.77 -30.72
C LEU A 264 22.50 20.41 -30.39
N GLU A 265 21.98 19.74 -29.36
CA GLU A 265 22.44 18.41 -28.97
C GLU A 265 22.17 17.36 -30.04
N LEU A 266 20.97 17.40 -30.65
CA LEU A 266 20.61 16.48 -31.73
C LEU A 266 21.46 16.74 -32.98
N MET A 267 21.72 18.01 -33.32
CA MET A 267 22.59 18.37 -34.44
C MET A 267 23.99 17.79 -34.26
N LYS A 268 24.61 18.00 -33.09
CA LYS A 268 25.94 17.45 -32.76
C LYS A 268 25.98 15.93 -32.87
N GLN A 269 24.94 15.24 -32.37
CA GLN A 269 24.86 13.78 -32.44
C GLN A 269 24.77 13.29 -33.89
N LEU A 270 24.01 13.97 -34.74
CA LEU A 270 23.91 13.62 -36.16
C LEU A 270 25.24 13.87 -36.89
N GLU A 271 25.88 15.01 -36.67
CA GLU A 271 27.19 15.33 -37.25
C GLU A 271 28.25 14.30 -36.84
N LEU A 272 28.37 13.99 -35.55
CA LEU A 272 29.35 13.02 -35.06
C LEU A 272 29.09 11.60 -35.62
N ALA A 273 27.82 11.20 -35.72
CA ALA A 273 27.45 9.89 -36.27
C ALA A 273 27.76 9.74 -37.77
N GLU A 274 27.95 10.83 -38.52
CA GLU A 274 28.40 10.75 -39.92
C GLU A 274 29.87 10.32 -40.04
N PHE A 275 30.70 10.63 -39.04
CA PHE A 275 32.14 10.36 -39.10
C PHE A 275 32.53 9.04 -38.43
N GLU A 276 31.98 8.73 -37.25
CA GLU A 276 32.36 7.54 -36.45
C GLU A 276 31.15 6.80 -35.85
N PRO A 277 30.21 6.30 -36.68
CA PRO A 277 28.94 5.76 -36.21
C PRO A 277 29.06 4.57 -35.25
N MET A 278 30.09 3.72 -35.42
CA MET A 278 30.26 2.51 -34.60
C MET A 278 30.88 2.81 -33.24
N GLU A 279 31.88 3.68 -33.17
CA GLU A 279 32.58 4.02 -31.92
C GLU A 279 31.67 4.80 -30.97
N ILE A 280 30.92 5.76 -31.52
CA ILE A 280 29.88 6.49 -30.80
C ILE A 280 28.82 5.52 -30.28
N ARG A 281 28.36 4.60 -31.13
CA ARG A 281 27.37 3.59 -30.71
C ARG A 281 27.88 2.69 -29.60
N TYR A 282 29.16 2.31 -29.64
CA TYR A 282 29.79 1.51 -28.60
C TYR A 282 29.90 2.28 -27.28
N ALA A 283 30.34 3.54 -27.32
CA ALA A 283 30.38 4.42 -26.15
C ALA A 283 29.00 4.57 -25.49
N GLU A 284 27.95 4.80 -26.28
CA GLU A 284 26.57 4.90 -25.78
C GLU A 284 26.06 3.63 -25.10
N LEU A 285 26.46 2.45 -25.59
CA LEU A 285 26.11 1.18 -24.96
C LEU A 285 26.82 1.00 -23.62
N MET A 286 28.08 1.44 -23.51
CA MET A 286 28.81 1.45 -22.24
C MET A 286 28.19 2.44 -21.24
N GLU A 287 27.86 3.66 -21.69
CA GLU A 287 27.17 4.67 -20.86
C GLU A 287 25.80 4.19 -20.38
N LEU A 288 25.05 3.46 -21.22
CA LEU A 288 23.80 2.84 -20.83
C LEU A 288 24.00 1.83 -19.69
N GLU A 289 25.05 1.01 -19.77
CA GLU A 289 25.32 0.01 -18.74
C GLU A 289 25.75 0.65 -17.42
N GLU A 290 26.62 1.67 -17.48
CA GLU A 290 26.99 2.48 -16.31
C GLU A 290 25.76 3.15 -15.68
N MET A 291 24.87 3.71 -16.52
CA MET A 291 23.62 4.31 -16.06
C MET A 291 22.73 3.30 -15.35
N ARG A 292 22.63 2.07 -15.86
CA ARG A 292 21.85 0.99 -15.26
C ARG A 292 22.43 0.62 -13.90
N GLU A 293 23.74 0.49 -13.79
CA GLU A 293 24.41 0.21 -12.51
C GLU A 293 24.17 1.33 -11.49
N HIS A 294 24.32 2.59 -11.88
CA HIS A 294 24.00 3.73 -11.00
C HIS A 294 22.52 3.76 -10.61
N THR A 295 21.63 3.35 -11.53
CA THR A 295 20.18 3.24 -11.27
C THR A 295 19.89 2.17 -10.21
N ILE A 296 20.57 1.02 -10.23
CA ILE A 296 20.45 -0.02 -9.19
C ILE A 296 20.74 0.60 -7.81
N GLN A 297 21.88 1.28 -7.68
CA GLN A 297 22.28 1.92 -6.42
C GLN A 297 21.26 2.98 -5.96
N THR A 298 20.70 3.73 -6.90
CA THR A 298 19.67 4.76 -6.62
C THR A 298 18.38 4.11 -6.14
N ILE A 299 17.91 3.06 -6.82
CA ILE A 299 16.73 2.29 -6.45
C ILE A 299 16.90 1.67 -5.06
N GLU A 300 18.07 1.13 -4.74
CA GLU A 300 18.38 0.57 -3.42
C GLU A 300 18.34 1.63 -2.32
N LYS A 301 18.94 2.80 -2.55
CA LYS A 301 18.90 3.94 -1.63
C LYS A 301 17.46 4.40 -1.38
N ASP A 302 16.67 4.53 -2.45
CA ASP A 302 15.26 4.92 -2.37
C ASP A 302 14.43 3.87 -1.63
N LYS A 303 14.60 2.58 -1.92
CA LYS A 303 13.96 1.48 -1.20
C LYS A 303 14.32 1.49 0.28
N ALA A 304 15.59 1.71 0.62
CA ALA A 304 16.05 1.81 2.01
C ALA A 304 15.48 3.04 2.73
N LEU A 305 15.31 4.17 2.03
CA LEU A 305 14.67 5.36 2.58
C LEU A 305 13.18 5.12 2.83
N VAL A 306 12.45 4.58 1.85
CA VAL A 306 11.04 4.22 1.98
C VAL A 306 10.84 3.22 3.12
N LYS A 307 11.69 2.19 3.20
CA LYS A 307 11.71 1.22 4.30
C LYS A 307 11.91 1.90 5.65
N ARG A 308 12.91 2.77 5.81
CA ARG A 308 13.15 3.50 7.06
C ARG A 308 11.96 4.39 7.46
N ILE A 309 11.36 5.10 6.52
CA ILE A 309 10.18 5.96 6.78
C ILE A 309 8.98 5.10 7.18
N PHE A 310 8.79 3.97 6.51
CA PHE A 310 7.71 3.04 6.77
C PHE A 310 7.88 2.38 8.14
N ASP A 311 9.03 1.78 8.40
CA ASP A 311 9.35 1.06 9.63
C ASP A 311 9.29 1.97 10.86
N LYS A 312 9.66 3.26 10.74
CA LYS A 312 9.46 4.25 11.82
C LYS A 312 8.01 4.40 12.25
N LYS A 313 7.06 4.19 11.32
CA LYS A 313 5.61 4.24 11.59
C LYS A 313 5.03 2.85 11.88
N ALA A 314 5.78 1.78 11.60
CA ALA A 314 5.34 0.41 11.80
C ALA A 314 5.50 0.00 13.28
N LYS A 315 4.39 -0.02 14.03
CA LYS A 315 4.33 -0.72 15.33
C LYS A 315 3.92 -2.18 15.09
N ALA A 316 4.86 -3.01 14.64
CA ALA A 316 4.60 -4.43 14.46
C ALA A 316 4.23 -5.05 15.82
N ARG A 317 2.98 -5.50 15.97
CA ARG A 317 2.63 -6.48 17.02
C ARG A 317 3.10 -7.84 16.51
N ILE A 318 4.17 -8.36 17.09
CA ILE A 318 4.63 -9.71 16.81
C ILE A 318 3.64 -10.66 17.48
N LEU A 319 2.90 -11.42 16.67
CA LEU A 319 2.01 -12.47 17.15
C LEU A 319 2.80 -13.79 17.22
N GLN A 320 2.49 -14.62 18.20
CA GLN A 320 3.08 -15.93 18.42
C GLN A 320 2.01 -17.03 18.39
N THR A 321 2.41 -18.25 18.08
CA THR A 321 1.55 -19.42 18.30
C THR A 321 1.10 -19.45 19.76
N ARG A 322 -0.17 -19.76 19.99
CA ARG A 322 -0.90 -19.71 21.27
C ARG A 322 -1.39 -18.33 21.72
N ASP A 323 -1.07 -17.24 21.01
CA ASP A 323 -1.69 -15.95 21.30
C ASP A 323 -3.21 -16.00 21.02
N LEU A 324 -3.98 -15.31 21.87
CA LEU A 324 -5.41 -15.09 21.65
C LEU A 324 -5.63 -13.82 20.84
N VAL A 325 -6.34 -13.95 19.72
CA VAL A 325 -6.65 -12.85 18.80
C VAL A 325 -8.13 -12.76 18.49
N LEU A 326 -8.57 -11.54 18.17
CA LEU A 326 -9.90 -11.30 17.62
C LEU A 326 -9.79 -11.15 16.10
N LYS A 327 -10.73 -11.74 15.37
CA LYS A 327 -10.82 -11.64 13.91
C LYS A 327 -11.86 -10.60 13.54
N TRP A 328 -11.46 -9.63 12.73
CA TRP A 328 -12.36 -8.64 12.15
C TRP A 328 -13.30 -9.31 11.13
N ASP A 329 -14.60 -9.06 11.25
CA ASP A 329 -15.62 -9.58 10.33
C ASP A 329 -16.06 -8.46 9.36
N ASP A 330 -15.51 -8.50 8.14
CA ASP A 330 -15.79 -7.50 7.09
C ASP A 330 -17.25 -7.52 6.61
N ASP A 331 -17.97 -8.63 6.78
CA ASP A 331 -19.39 -8.69 6.42
C ASP A 331 -20.27 -8.04 7.48
N ARG A 332 -19.93 -8.21 8.77
CA ARG A 332 -20.57 -7.50 9.90
C ARG A 332 -20.36 -6.00 9.87
N ALA A 333 -19.24 -5.53 9.33
CA ALA A 333 -18.96 -4.10 9.16
C ALA A 333 -19.81 -3.41 8.07
N LYS A 334 -20.56 -4.14 7.23
CA LYS A 334 -21.39 -3.58 6.16
C LYS A 334 -22.78 -3.18 6.69
N PRO A 335 -23.16 -1.88 6.67
CA PRO A 335 -24.35 -1.36 7.36
C PRO A 335 -25.71 -1.81 6.78
N ARG A 336 -25.73 -2.56 5.66
CA ARG A 336 -26.97 -2.98 4.98
C ARG A 336 -27.38 -4.43 5.25
N LYS A 337 -26.55 -5.24 5.91
CA LYS A 337 -26.81 -6.68 6.12
C LYS A 337 -26.89 -7.12 7.59
N ASN A 338 -26.46 -6.29 8.54
CA ASN A 338 -26.33 -6.66 9.96
C ASN A 338 -26.89 -5.57 10.89
N SER A 339 -27.22 -5.95 12.13
CA SER A 339 -27.76 -5.03 13.13
C SER A 339 -26.71 -4.01 13.55
N LYS A 340 -27.14 -2.78 13.88
CA LYS A 340 -26.26 -1.73 14.43
C LYS A 340 -25.62 -2.11 15.77
N PHE A 341 -26.13 -3.17 16.42
CA PHE A 341 -25.68 -3.64 17.73
C PHE A 341 -24.83 -4.91 17.66
N ASP A 342 -24.54 -5.42 16.47
CA ASP A 342 -23.72 -6.62 16.31
C ASP A 342 -22.25 -6.31 16.60
N ALA A 343 -21.58 -7.23 17.30
CA ALA A 343 -20.13 -7.16 17.48
C ALA A 343 -19.42 -7.30 16.12
N ILE A 344 -18.50 -6.39 15.84
CA ILE A 344 -17.76 -6.32 14.57
C ILE A 344 -16.58 -7.30 14.58
N TRP A 345 -16.07 -7.64 15.77
CA TRP A 345 -15.02 -8.63 15.97
C TRP A 345 -15.58 -9.97 16.41
N SER A 346 -14.95 -11.06 15.98
CA SER A 346 -15.26 -12.44 16.36
C SER A 346 -14.07 -13.11 17.09
N GLY A 347 -14.33 -14.12 17.92
CA GLY A 347 -13.32 -14.85 18.69
C GLY A 347 -13.65 -14.93 20.19
N PRO A 348 -12.65 -15.00 21.09
CA PRO A 348 -11.21 -15.05 20.79
C PRO A 348 -10.81 -16.38 20.11
N TYR A 349 -9.87 -16.31 19.18
CA TYR A 349 -9.25 -17.46 18.52
C TYR A 349 -7.82 -17.63 19.00
N MET A 350 -7.33 -18.86 19.03
CA MET A 350 -5.93 -19.15 19.33
C MET A 350 -5.15 -19.31 18.03
N ILE A 351 -3.98 -18.68 17.93
CA ILE A 351 -3.07 -18.89 16.80
C ILE A 351 -2.46 -20.29 16.90
N ILE A 352 -2.82 -21.18 15.97
CA ILE A 352 -2.25 -22.54 15.90
C ILE A 352 -0.93 -22.58 15.14
N GLU A 353 -0.77 -21.72 14.12
CA GLU A 353 0.39 -21.71 13.24
C GLU A 353 0.56 -20.30 12.64
N LEU A 354 1.81 -19.90 12.39
CA LEU A 354 2.16 -18.67 11.66
C LEU A 354 2.68 -19.06 10.27
N GLN A 355 1.90 -18.81 9.23
CA GLN A 355 2.38 -18.93 7.86
C GLN A 355 3.34 -17.76 7.57
N ARG A 356 4.57 -18.10 7.16
CA ARG A 356 5.67 -17.16 6.91
C ARG A 356 5.66 -16.57 5.51
#